data_AF-A0AAW0AFS1-F1
#
_entry.id   AF-A0AAW0AFS1-F1
#
_cell.length_a   1.000
_cell.length_b   1.000
_cell.length_c   1.000
_cell.angle_alpha   90.00
_cell.angle_beta   90.00
_cell.angle_gamma   90.00
#
_symmetry.space_group_name_H-M   'P 1'
#
loop_
_entity.id
_entity.type
_entity.pdbx_description
1 polymer ?
#
loop_
_entity_poly.entity_id
_entity_poly.type
_entity_poly.pdbx_seq_one_letter_code
_entity_poly.pdbx_strand_id
1 'polypeptide(L)'
;MSAFILNKAYILSFFSSLQEGDLSFIDPNVRWVIGSEIKDPVRLTGVYNLASWVTDVKTPLWNRLQNQAVAATPTSIDIITNNKAIVEVVSKGIQLNGNPYNNRYVWILFFSDAGKIIEIREYLDTALCQEVMQTNEPVKG
;
A
#
# COMPACT_ATOMS: atom_id res chain seq x y z
N MET A 1 -24.81 -18.41 6.43
CA MET A 1 -23.74 -17.60 5.81
C MET A 1 -22.52 -18.48 5.69
N SER A 2 -21.94 -18.61 4.50
CA SER A 2 -20.65 -19.30 4.35
C SER A 2 -19.55 -18.50 5.04
N ALA A 3 -18.67 -19.18 5.77
CA ALA A 3 -17.49 -18.53 6.35
C ALA A 3 -16.61 -17.93 5.25
N PHE A 4 -15.97 -16.79 5.52
CA PHE A 4 -14.96 -16.23 4.62
C PHE A 4 -13.83 -17.24 4.40
N ILE A 5 -13.42 -17.41 3.14
CA ILE A 5 -12.28 -18.23 2.77
C ILE A 5 -11.32 -17.38 1.96
N LEU A 6 -10.13 -17.16 2.52
CA LEU A 6 -9.08 -16.44 1.83
C LEU A 6 -8.50 -17.32 0.71
N ASN A 7 -8.42 -16.77 -0.49
CA ASN A 7 -7.82 -17.44 -1.65
C ASN A 7 -7.16 -16.41 -2.58
N LYS A 8 -6.42 -16.90 -3.58
CA LYS A 8 -5.69 -16.05 -4.52
C LYS A 8 -6.61 -15.12 -5.33
N ALA A 9 -7.80 -15.58 -5.72
CA ALA A 9 -8.75 -14.75 -6.46
C ALA A 9 -9.22 -13.56 -5.61
N TYR A 10 -9.48 -13.77 -4.32
CA TYR A 10 -9.82 -12.68 -3.40
C TYR A 10 -8.72 -11.63 -3.29
N ILE A 11 -7.45 -12.06 -3.17
CA ILE A 11 -6.29 -11.15 -3.16
C ILE A 11 -6.20 -10.37 -4.48
N LEU A 12 -6.37 -11.03 -5.63
CA LEU A 12 -6.36 -10.36 -6.92
C LEU A 12 -7.48 -9.32 -7.04
N SER A 13 -8.70 -9.65 -6.59
CA SER A 13 -9.81 -8.69 -6.54
C SER A 13 -9.48 -7.48 -5.66
N PHE A 14 -8.84 -7.68 -4.51
CA PHE A 14 -8.37 -6.57 -3.68
C PHE A 14 -7.44 -5.62 -4.45
N PHE A 15 -6.41 -6.15 -5.12
CA PHE A 15 -5.48 -5.29 -5.88
C PHE A 15 -6.13 -4.63 -7.09
N SER A 16 -7.08 -5.28 -7.76
CA SER A 16 -7.88 -4.64 -8.82
C SER A 16 -8.71 -3.47 -8.27
N SER A 17 -9.43 -3.66 -7.16
CA SER A 17 -10.18 -2.59 -6.50
C SER A 17 -9.28 -1.44 -6.03
N LEU A 18 -8.10 -1.75 -5.50
CA LEU A 18 -7.13 -0.72 -5.09
C LEU A 18 -6.67 0.14 -6.29
N GLN A 19 -6.49 -0.44 -7.48
CA GLN A 19 -6.15 0.30 -8.70
C GLN A 19 -7.27 1.26 -9.13
N GLU A 20 -8.52 0.91 -8.84
CA GLU A 20 -9.71 1.76 -9.06
C GLU A 20 -9.90 2.80 -7.93
N GLY A 21 -9.06 2.77 -6.90
CA GLY A 21 -9.16 3.65 -5.73
C GLY A 21 -10.16 3.18 -4.69
N ASP A 22 -10.72 1.98 -4.82
CA ASP A 22 -11.60 1.40 -3.82
C ASP A 22 -10.81 0.78 -2.66
N LEU A 23 -10.96 1.41 -1.49
CA LEU A 23 -10.33 0.98 -0.23
C LEU A 23 -11.26 0.13 0.64
N SER A 24 -12.42 -0.28 0.12
CA SER A 24 -13.46 -0.99 0.88
C SER A 24 -12.99 -2.30 1.50
N PHE A 25 -11.96 -2.96 0.96
CA PHE A 25 -11.39 -4.19 1.52
C PHE A 25 -10.67 -3.97 2.86
N ILE A 26 -10.23 -2.75 3.14
CA ILE A 26 -9.41 -2.40 4.30
C ILE A 26 -10.32 -1.91 5.42
N ASP A 27 -10.13 -2.45 6.63
CA ASP A 27 -10.83 -1.96 7.81
C ASP A 27 -10.41 -0.50 8.09
N PRO A 28 -11.34 0.43 8.40
CA PRO A 28 -10.99 1.81 8.73
C PRO A 28 -9.96 1.92 9.89
N ASN A 29 -9.98 0.97 10.82
CA ASN A 29 -9.09 0.88 11.97
C ASN A 29 -7.92 -0.10 11.74
N VAL A 30 -7.62 -0.45 10.48
CA VAL A 30 -6.46 -1.28 10.12
C VAL A 30 -5.21 -0.83 10.86
N ARG A 31 -4.39 -1.78 11.32
CA ARG A 31 -3.03 -1.48 11.75
C ARG A 31 -2.09 -1.64 10.56
N TRP A 32 -1.74 -0.54 9.90
CA TRP A 32 -0.86 -0.54 8.73
C TRP A 32 0.55 -0.08 9.14
N VAL A 33 1.48 -1.02 9.21
CA VAL A 33 2.90 -0.76 9.48
C VAL A 33 3.67 -0.67 8.16
N ILE A 34 4.40 0.42 7.95
CA ILE A 34 5.22 0.63 6.74
C ILE A 34 6.69 0.73 7.14
N GLY A 35 7.50 -0.27 6.77
CA GLY A 35 8.95 -0.36 6.96
C GLY A 35 9.44 -0.46 8.42
N SER A 36 8.96 0.43 9.29
CA SER A 36 9.27 0.56 10.71
C SER A 36 8.04 1.10 11.45
N GLU A 37 7.93 0.82 12.75
CA GLU A 37 6.89 1.44 13.59
C GLU A 37 7.19 2.91 13.93
N ILE A 38 8.43 3.36 13.71
CA ILE A 38 8.85 4.74 13.94
C ILE A 38 8.37 5.62 12.79
N LYS A 39 7.59 6.65 13.12
CA LYS A 39 7.08 7.60 12.13
C LYS A 39 8.21 8.46 11.55
N ASP A 40 8.37 8.41 10.23
CA ASP A 40 9.28 9.27 9.46
C ASP A 40 8.53 9.76 8.21
N PRO A 41 8.08 11.02 8.17
CA PRO A 41 7.34 11.57 7.03
C PRO A 41 8.14 11.68 5.73
N VAL A 42 9.48 11.60 5.80
CA VAL A 42 10.33 11.65 4.60
C VAL A 42 10.47 10.23 4.02
N ARG A 43 10.66 9.23 4.88
CA ARG A 43 10.75 7.81 4.46
C ARG A 43 9.39 7.13 4.30
N LEU A 44 8.32 7.81 4.73
CA LEU A 44 6.95 7.30 4.78
C LEU A 44 6.81 6.04 5.65
N THR A 45 7.62 5.92 6.71
CA THR A 45 7.52 4.82 7.68
C THR A 45 6.62 5.19 8.84
N GLY A 46 6.06 4.19 9.52
CA GLY A 46 5.25 4.38 10.72
C GLY A 46 4.12 3.35 10.85
N VAL A 47 3.21 3.62 11.79
CA VAL A 47 1.97 2.86 11.99
C VAL A 47 0.77 3.78 11.74
N TYR A 48 -0.15 3.32 10.90
CA TYR A 48 -1.27 4.10 10.42
C TYR A 48 -2.57 3.31 10.48
N ASN A 49 -3.69 4.02 10.63
CA ASN A 49 -5.00 3.54 10.22
C ASN A 49 -5.35 4.05 8.81
N LEU A 50 -6.51 3.69 8.26
CA LEU A 50 -6.83 4.03 6.87
C LEU A 50 -6.83 5.55 6.63
N ALA A 51 -7.42 6.31 7.55
CA ALA A 51 -7.50 7.77 7.43
C ALA A 51 -6.11 8.43 7.48
N SER A 52 -5.29 8.09 8.48
CA SER A 52 -3.93 8.63 8.62
C SER A 52 -3.00 8.17 7.51
N TRP A 53 -3.15 6.95 6.98
CA TRP A 53 -2.42 6.49 5.80
C TRP A 53 -2.76 7.35 4.57
N VAL A 54 -4.04 7.65 4.34
CA VAL A 54 -4.44 8.53 3.23
C VAL A 54 -3.78 9.91 3.38
N THR A 55 -3.85 10.51 4.56
CA THR A 55 -3.34 11.86 4.81
C THR A 55 -1.82 11.96 4.82
N ASP A 56 -1.14 11.01 5.46
CA ASP A 56 0.30 11.12 5.77
C ASP A 56 1.19 10.36 4.78
N VAL A 57 0.63 9.43 4.01
CA VAL A 57 1.39 8.56 3.09
C VAL A 57 0.90 8.70 1.66
N LYS A 58 -0.37 8.37 1.39
CA LYS A 58 -0.94 8.37 0.03
C LYS A 58 -0.89 9.75 -0.59
N THR A 59 -1.50 10.75 0.04
CA THR A 59 -1.62 12.10 -0.53
C THR A 59 -0.25 12.76 -0.76
N PRO A 60 0.70 12.76 0.21
CA PRO A 60 2.02 13.36 0.00
C PRO A 60 2.81 12.70 -1.13
N LEU A 61 2.75 11.37 -1.25
CA LEU A 61 3.40 10.63 -2.33
C LEU A 61 2.71 10.88 -3.67
N TRP A 62 1.38 10.72 -3.73
CA TRP A 62 0.62 10.81 -4.98
C TRP A 62 0.69 12.22 -5.58
N ASN A 63 0.71 13.27 -4.76
CA ASN A 63 0.89 14.64 -5.24
C ASN A 63 2.27 14.90 -5.87
N ARG A 64 3.21 13.95 -5.80
CA ARG A 64 4.54 14.00 -6.43
C ARG A 64 4.62 13.11 -7.67
N LEU A 65 3.55 12.44 -8.07
CA LEU A 65 3.55 11.53 -9.21
C LEU A 65 2.68 12.05 -10.34
N GLN A 66 3.12 11.82 -11.57
CA GLN A 66 2.29 11.99 -12.75
C GLN A 66 1.05 11.10 -12.62
N ASN A 67 -0.12 11.64 -12.98
CA ASN A 67 -1.44 11.00 -12.82
C ASN A 67 -1.87 10.75 -11.37
N GLN A 68 -1.09 11.22 -10.38
CA GLN A 68 -1.39 11.09 -8.96
C GLN A 68 -1.77 9.66 -8.56
N ALA A 69 -1.09 8.64 -9.09
CA ALA A 69 -1.38 7.25 -8.78
C ALA A 69 -0.16 6.37 -8.97
N VAL A 70 -0.16 5.21 -8.30
CA VAL A 70 0.82 4.13 -8.53
C VAL A 70 0.09 2.84 -8.81
N ALA A 71 0.45 2.16 -9.89
CA ALA A 71 -0.13 0.88 -10.25
C ALA A 71 0.52 -0.23 -9.41
N ALA A 72 -0.10 -0.59 -8.29
CA ALA A 72 0.32 -1.73 -7.47
C ALA A 72 -0.08 -3.05 -8.14
N THR A 73 0.91 -3.81 -8.62
CA THR A 73 0.72 -5.07 -9.34
C THR A 73 1.31 -6.23 -8.54
N PRO A 74 0.49 -7.21 -8.10
CA PRO A 74 0.99 -8.42 -7.47
C PRO A 74 1.88 -9.24 -8.41
N THR A 75 3.02 -9.70 -7.94
CA THR A 75 3.93 -10.60 -8.68
C THR A 75 3.98 -12.00 -8.10
N SER A 76 3.75 -12.15 -6.79
CA SER A 76 3.57 -13.44 -6.12
C SER A 76 2.50 -13.33 -5.04
N ILE A 77 1.74 -14.40 -4.84
CA ILE A 77 0.70 -14.50 -3.79
C ILE A 77 0.82 -15.87 -3.12
N ASP A 78 1.09 -15.84 -1.82
CA ASP A 78 1.15 -17.00 -0.94
C ASP A 78 0.08 -16.90 0.14
N ILE A 79 -0.84 -17.87 0.15
CA ILE A 79 -1.85 -17.99 1.20
C ILE A 79 -1.27 -18.87 2.30
N ILE A 80 -1.09 -18.30 3.49
CA ILE A 80 -0.42 -18.98 4.61
C ILE A 80 -1.44 -19.69 5.49
N THR A 81 -2.56 -19.01 5.76
CA THR A 81 -3.71 -19.52 6.54
C THR A 81 -4.99 -18.93 5.95
N ASN A 82 -6.16 -19.32 6.49
CA ASN A 82 -7.44 -18.77 6.07
C ASN A 82 -7.61 -17.25 6.33
N ASN A 83 -6.70 -16.64 7.07
CA ASN A 83 -6.75 -15.23 7.44
C ASN A 83 -5.40 -14.50 7.27
N LYS A 84 -4.45 -15.09 6.53
CA LYS A 84 -3.13 -14.48 6.29
C LYS A 84 -2.60 -14.78 4.90
N ALA A 85 -2.17 -13.73 4.21
CA ALA A 85 -1.46 -13.82 2.93
C ALA A 85 -0.15 -13.04 2.95
N ILE A 86 0.80 -13.47 2.11
CA ILE A 86 1.99 -12.71 1.75
C ILE A 86 1.90 -12.42 0.26
N VAL A 87 2.12 -11.16 -0.11
CA VAL A 87 2.04 -10.70 -1.51
C VAL A 87 3.28 -9.90 -1.84
N GLU A 88 4.01 -10.33 -2.86
CA GLU A 88 5.02 -9.48 -3.50
C GLU A 88 4.34 -8.56 -4.50
N VAL A 89 4.68 -7.28 -4.48
CA VAL A 89 4.05 -6.25 -5.29
C VAL A 89 5.12 -5.40 -5.96
N VAL A 90 4.87 -5.02 -7.21
CA VAL A 90 5.63 -3.97 -7.89
C VAL A 90 4.73 -2.78 -8.15
N SER A 91 5.23 -1.57 -7.89
CA SER A 91 4.55 -0.33 -8.27
C SER A 91 5.40 0.45 -9.26
N LYS A 92 4.78 0.88 -10.36
CA LYS A 92 5.40 1.70 -11.38
C LYS A 92 4.64 3.02 -11.54
N GLY A 93 5.39 4.09 -11.71
CA GLY A 93 4.89 5.44 -11.96
C GLY A 93 5.99 6.35 -12.47
N ILE A 94 5.65 7.61 -12.74
CA ILE A 94 6.60 8.65 -13.14
C ILE A 94 6.45 9.79 -12.14
N GLN A 95 7.57 10.29 -11.64
CA GLN A 95 7.65 11.45 -10.77
C GLN A 95 7.38 12.75 -11.55
N LEU A 96 6.95 13.83 -10.89
CA LEU A 96 6.72 15.12 -11.57
C LEU A 96 8.00 15.71 -12.17
N ASN A 97 9.16 15.43 -11.57
CA ASN A 97 10.48 15.78 -12.13
C ASN A 97 10.94 14.89 -13.30
N GLY A 98 10.12 13.91 -13.72
CA GLY A 98 10.41 13.01 -14.84
C GLY A 98 11.16 11.71 -14.47
N ASN A 99 11.66 11.58 -13.23
CA ASN A 99 12.30 10.35 -12.78
C ASN A 99 11.29 9.20 -12.64
N PRO A 100 11.71 7.94 -12.81
CA PRO A 100 10.82 6.82 -12.58
C PRO A 100 10.51 6.66 -11.08
N TYR A 101 9.30 6.18 -10.77
CA TYR A 101 8.94 5.62 -9.47
C TYR A 101 8.76 4.12 -9.63
N ASN A 102 9.75 3.32 -9.23
CA ASN A 102 9.76 1.86 -9.40
C ASN A 102 9.99 1.17 -8.05
N ASN A 103 8.96 1.17 -7.20
CA ASN A 103 9.08 0.59 -5.87
C ASN A 103 8.67 -0.91 -5.88
N ARG A 104 9.23 -1.68 -4.95
CA ARG A 104 8.93 -3.10 -4.76
C ARG A 104 8.56 -3.31 -3.31
N TYR A 105 7.57 -4.17 -3.10
CA TYR A 105 6.98 -4.38 -1.79
C TYR A 105 6.81 -5.85 -1.46
N VAL A 106 6.84 -6.14 -0.17
CA VAL A 106 6.22 -7.33 0.40
C VAL A 106 5.14 -6.88 1.36
N TRP A 107 3.90 -7.29 1.09
CA TRP A 107 2.74 -7.02 1.93
C TRP A 107 2.36 -8.30 2.66
N ILE A 108 2.42 -8.28 4.00
CA ILE A 108 1.84 -9.32 4.85
C ILE A 108 0.48 -8.82 5.30
N LEU A 109 -0.56 -9.52 4.87
CA LEU A 109 -1.95 -9.14 5.06
C LEU A 109 -2.61 -10.06 6.06
N PHE A 110 -3.33 -9.49 7.03
CA PHE A 110 -4.13 -10.21 8.01
C PHE A 110 -5.60 -9.83 7.86
N PHE A 111 -6.47 -10.83 7.87
CA PHE A 111 -7.89 -10.68 7.58
C PHE A 111 -8.75 -11.01 8.81
N SER A 112 -9.87 -10.31 8.97
CA SER A 112 -10.91 -10.69 9.91
C SER A 112 -11.73 -11.87 9.38
N ASP A 113 -12.58 -12.46 10.22
CA ASP A 113 -13.52 -13.52 9.82
C ASP A 113 -14.56 -13.04 8.78
N ALA A 114 -14.74 -11.72 8.63
CA ALA A 114 -15.57 -11.11 7.61
C ALA A 114 -14.82 -10.82 6.30
N GLY A 115 -13.51 -11.11 6.24
CA GLY A 115 -12.66 -10.87 5.07
C GLY A 115 -12.08 -9.46 4.95
N LYS A 116 -12.25 -8.59 5.94
CA LYS A 116 -11.62 -7.25 5.92
C LYS A 116 -10.14 -7.35 6.30
N ILE A 117 -9.29 -6.56 5.66
CA ILE A 117 -7.88 -6.44 6.04
C ILE A 117 -7.80 -5.59 7.32
N ILE A 118 -7.32 -6.20 8.41
CA ILE A 118 -7.24 -5.59 9.75
C ILE A 118 -5.81 -5.25 10.17
N GLU A 119 -4.81 -5.87 9.55
CA GLU A 119 -3.40 -5.50 9.72
C GLU A 119 -2.65 -5.68 8.39
N ILE A 120 -1.76 -4.73 8.11
CA ILE A 120 -0.85 -4.75 6.97
C ILE A 120 0.55 -4.53 7.51
N ARG A 121 1.49 -5.39 7.12
CA ARG A 121 2.93 -5.09 7.26
C ARG A 121 3.51 -4.96 5.88
N GLU A 122 3.93 -3.76 5.56
CA GLU A 122 4.47 -3.38 4.26
C GLU A 122 5.97 -3.13 4.38
N TYR A 123 6.75 -3.94 3.65
CA TYR A 123 8.18 -3.73 3.47
C TYR A 123 8.40 -3.22 2.05
N LEU A 124 9.17 -2.14 1.90
CA LEU A 124 9.36 -1.43 0.63
C LEU A 124 10.72 -0.74 0.57
N ASP A 125 11.08 -0.20 -0.59
CA ASP A 125 12.23 0.67 -0.74
C ASP A 125 11.94 2.06 -0.13
N THR A 126 12.26 2.20 1.16
CA THR A 126 12.10 3.46 1.89
C THR A 126 13.13 4.52 1.49
N ALA A 127 14.26 4.13 0.88
CA ALA A 127 15.23 5.07 0.34
C ALA A 127 14.67 5.75 -0.91
N LEU A 128 13.98 5.00 -1.78
CA LEU A 128 13.24 5.56 -2.91
C LEU A 128 12.12 6.49 -2.45
N CYS A 129 11.36 6.14 -1.41
CA CYS A 129 10.37 7.06 -0.82
C CYS A 129 11.02 8.36 -0.36
N GLN A 130 12.14 8.27 0.37
CA GLN A 130 12.91 9.44 0.80
C GLN A 130 13.38 10.30 -0.39
N GLU A 131 13.92 9.70 -1.45
CA GLU A 131 14.35 10.41 -2.65
C GLU A 131 13.19 11.21 -3.27
N VAL A 132 12.03 10.59 -3.45
CA VAL A 132 10.83 11.24 -3.97
C VAL A 132 10.44 12.42 -3.09
N MET A 133 10.40 12.24 -1.77
CA MET A 133 9.96 13.28 -0.85
C MET A 133 10.93 14.48 -0.82
N GLN A 134 12.22 14.26 -1.09
CA GLN A 134 13.26 15.30 -1.01
C GLN A 134 13.58 16.00 -2.32
N THR A 135 13.41 15.32 -3.46
CA THR A 135 13.89 15.81 -4.77
C THR A 135 12.80 16.14 -5.77
N ASN A 136 11.54 15.92 -5.39
CA ASN A 136 10.40 16.04 -6.27
C ASN A 136 9.29 16.86 -5.60
N GLU A 137 9.08 18.07 -6.11
CA GLU A 137 8.11 19.01 -5.57
C GLU A 137 6.68 18.54 -5.83
N PRO A 138 5.77 18.64 -4.85
CA PRO A 138 4.38 18.26 -5.05
C PRO A 138 3.65 19.26 -5.96
N VAL A 139 2.58 18.83 -6.62
CA VAL A 139 1.62 19.74 -7.26
C VAL A 139 1.15 20.75 -6.20
N LYS A 140 1.29 22.05 -6.51
CA LYS A 140 0.69 23.10 -5.69
C LYS A 140 -0.82 23.12 -5.97
N GLY A 141 -1.61 22.91 -4.92
CA GLY A 141 -3.05 23.09 -4.96
C GLY A 141 -3.46 24.54 -5.22
#